data_AF-A0A0Q5LUD4-F1
#
_entry.id   AF-A0A0Q5LUD4-F1
#
_cell.length_a   1.000
_cell.length_b   1.000
_cell.length_c   1.000
_cell.angle_alpha   90.00
_cell.angle_beta   90.00
_cell.angle_gamma   90.00
#
_symmetry.space_group_name_H-M   'P 1'
#
loop_
_entity.id
_entity.type
_entity.pdbx_description
1 polymer ?
#
loop_
_entity_poly.entity_id
_entity_poly.type
_entity_poly.pdbx_seq_one_letter_code
_entity_poly.pdbx_strand_id
1 'polypeptide(L)' 'MDLSELLAGLAIIALMVAYVLIMPRARRFDRRVADRREAQGKPRSIVPPWIIVVACIGMIIGGAALMHG' A
#
# COMPACT_ATOMS: atom_id res chain seq x y z
N MET A 1 -6.51 12.07 -27.59
CA MET A 1 -5.88 11.55 -26.36
C MET A 1 -4.87 12.58 -25.96
N ASP A 2 -5.21 13.35 -24.95
CA ASP A 2 -4.44 14.51 -24.54
C ASP A 2 -3.21 14.06 -23.72
N LEU A 3 -2.15 14.86 -23.72
CA LEU A 3 -0.91 14.55 -23.00
C LEU A 3 -1.17 14.26 -21.50
N SER A 4 -2.16 14.93 -20.91
CA SER A 4 -2.64 14.72 -19.55
C SER A 4 -3.22 13.32 -19.33
N GLU A 5 -4.00 12.79 -20.26
CA GLU A 5 -4.58 11.44 -20.18
C GLU A 5 -3.50 10.36 -20.27
N LEU A 6 -2.48 10.58 -21.12
CA LEU A 6 -1.35 9.67 -21.29
C LEU A 6 -0.50 9.61 -20.01
N LEU A 7 -0.23 10.77 -19.39
CA LEU A 7 0.49 10.86 -18.12
C LEU A 7 -0.30 10.23 -16.96
N ALA A 8 -1.61 10.44 -16.90
CA ALA A 8 -2.48 9.81 -15.90
C ALA A 8 -2.48 8.28 -16.04
N GLY A 9 -2.57 7.76 -17.27
CA GLY A 9 -2.49 6.33 -17.56
C GLY A 9 -1.14 5.73 -17.13
N LEU A 10 -0.03 6.39 -17.44
CA LEU A 10 1.31 5.95 -17.02
C LEU A 10 1.48 5.96 -15.49
N ALA A 11 0.95 6.97 -14.80
CA ALA A 11 1.00 7.05 -13.35
C ALA A 11 0.23 5.91 -12.68
N ILE A 12 -0.95 5.56 -13.19
CA ILE A 12 -1.75 4.43 -12.68
C ILE A 12 -1.02 3.10 -12.89
N ILE A 13 -0.45 2.89 -14.08
CA ILE A 13 0.33 1.67 -14.38
C ILE A 13 1.54 1.57 -13.46
N ALA A 14 2.30 2.65 -13.29
CA ALA A 14 3.45 2.69 -12.39
C ALA A 14 3.06 2.36 -10.94
N LEU A 15 1.92 2.88 -10.47
CA LEU A 15 1.39 2.58 -9.14
C LEU A 15 1.02 1.10 -8.99
N MET A 16 0.38 0.51 -9.99
CA MET A 16 0.07 -0.93 -9.99
C MET A 16 1.31 -1.80 -9.98
N VAL A 17 2.32 -1.48 -10.80
CA VAL A 17 3.59 -2.22 -10.82
C VAL A 17 4.30 -2.10 -9.47
N ALA A 18 4.36 -0.91 -8.89
CA ALA A 18 4.92 -0.69 -7.56
C ALA A 18 4.20 -1.54 -6.50
N TYR A 19 2.87 -1.60 -6.54
CA TYR A 19 2.08 -2.43 -5.64
C TYR A 19 2.43 -3.92 -5.76
N VAL A 20 2.51 -4.46 -6.97
CA VAL A 20 2.84 -5.87 -7.22
C VAL A 20 4.25 -6.22 -6.75
N LEU A 21 5.21 -5.29 -6.87
CA LEU A 21 6.59 -5.51 -6.41
C LEU A 21 6.72 -5.42 -4.88
N ILE A 22 5.91 -4.60 -4.22
CA ILE A 22 5.97 -4.36 -2.77
C ILE A 22 5.18 -5.44 -2.01
N MET A 23 4.06 -5.92 -2.55
CA MET A 23 3.15 -6.88 -1.88
C MET A 23 3.84 -8.15 -1.35
N PRO A 24 4.76 -8.82 -2.09
CA PRO A 24 5.45 -10.01 -1.59
C PRO A 24 6.38 -9.69 -0.40
N ARG A 25 7.05 -8.52 -0.44
CA ARG A 25 7.89 -8.07 0.67
C ARG A 25 7.07 -7.68 1.89
N ALA A 26 5.94 -7.01 1.68
CA ALA A 26 4.99 -6.67 2.74
C ALA A 26 4.47 -7.92 3.45
N ARG A 27 4.04 -8.95 2.70
CA ARG A 27 3.61 -10.25 3.27
C ARG A 27 4.73 -10.97 4.05
N ARG A 28 5.97 -10.90 3.56
CA ARG A 28 7.13 -11.46 4.30
C ARG A 28 7.41 -10.69 5.58
N PHE A 29 7.25 -9.37 5.56
CA PHE A 29 7.42 -8.53 6.74
C PHE A 29 6.34 -8.84 7.79
N ASP A 30 5.07 -8.95 7.40
CA ASP A 30 3.98 -9.33 8.29
C ASP A 30 4.24 -10.63 9.04
N ARG A 31 4.70 -11.67 8.32
CA ARG A 31 5.05 -12.96 8.95
C ARG A 31 6.11 -12.79 10.02
N ARG A 32 7.20 -12.06 9.72
CA ARG A 32 8.24 -11.77 10.71
C ARG A 32 7.72 -11.00 11.92
N VAL A 33 6.78 -10.08 11.73
CA VAL A 33 6.16 -9.33 12.83
C VAL A 33 5.26 -10.25 13.67
N ALA A 34 4.49 -11.12 13.03
CA ALA A 34 3.64 -12.11 13.70
C ALA A 34 4.49 -13.10 14.52
N ASP A 35 5.56 -13.65 13.93
CA ASP A 35 6.48 -14.58 14.60
C ASP A 35 7.15 -13.91 15.81
N ARG A 36 7.56 -12.65 15.68
CA ARG A 36 8.12 -11.86 16.80
C ARG A 36 7.11 -11.63 17.93
N ARG A 37 5.84 -11.39 17.61
CA ARG A 37 4.78 -11.21 18.61
C ARG A 37 4.51 -12.50 19.36
N GLU A 38 4.46 -13.61 18.64
CA GLU A 38 4.28 -14.95 19.20
C GLU A 38 5.44 -15.33 20.13
N ALA A 39 6.69 -15.06 19.73
CA ALA A 39 7.87 -15.24 20.59
C ALA A 39 7.84 -14.35 21.86
N GLN A 40 7.09 -13.24 21.85
CA GLN A 40 6.89 -12.36 23.01
C GLN A 40 5.65 -12.73 23.83
N GLY A 41 4.94 -13.82 23.50
CA GLY A 41 3.68 -14.19 24.12
C GLY A 41 2.52 -13.24 23.84
N LYS A 42 2.67 -12.35 22.83
CA LYS A 42 1.65 -11.37 22.46
C LYS A 42 0.69 -11.97 21.42
N PRO A 43 -0.62 -11.68 21.51
CA PRO A 43 -1.57 -12.11 20.50
C PRO A 43 -1.23 -11.51 19.12
N ARG A 44 -1.50 -12.30 18.07
CA ARG A 44 -1.31 -11.87 16.68
C ARG A 44 -2.24 -10.69 16.37
N SER A 45 -1.73 -9.71 15.65
CA SER A 45 -2.53 -8.57 15.19
C SER A 45 -3.55 -9.04 14.15
N ILE A 46 -4.83 -8.69 14.34
CA ILE A 46 -5.91 -8.97 13.36
C ILE A 46 -5.64 -8.19 12.06
N VAL A 47 -5.10 -6.98 12.18
CA VAL A 47 -4.80 -6.11 11.06
C VAL A 47 -3.31 -6.18 10.76
N PRO A 48 -2.90 -6.70 9.59
CA PRO A 48 -1.51 -6.66 9.18
C PRO A 48 -1.05 -5.22 8.85
N PRO A 49 0.19 -4.84 9.20
CA PRO A 49 0.73 -3.49 9.01
C PRO A 49 0.60 -2.91 7.59
N TRP A 50 0.66 -3.72 6.53
CA TRP A 50 0.54 -3.20 5.16
C TRP A 50 -0.85 -2.62 4.85
N ILE A 51 -1.89 -3.05 5.55
CA ILE A 51 -3.24 -2.46 5.38
C ILE A 51 -3.21 -0.99 5.79
N ILE A 52 -2.47 -0.65 6.83
CA ILE A 52 -2.28 0.75 7.27
C ILE A 52 -1.58 1.55 6.17
N VAL A 53 -0.53 0.98 5.56
CA VAL A 53 0.20 1.63 4.46
C VAL A 53 -0.72 1.88 3.26
N VAL A 54 -1.53 0.91 2.87
CA VAL A 54 -2.50 1.07 1.77
C VAL A 54 -3.56 2.13 2.11
N ALA A 55 -4.06 2.16 3.34
CA ALA A 55 -5.01 3.18 3.79
C ALA A 55 -4.40 4.58 3.74
N CYS A 56 -3.15 4.76 4.19
CA CYS A 56 -2.44 6.03 4.11
C CYS A 56 -2.25 6.50 2.65
N ILE A 57 -1.85 5.59 1.74
CA ILE A 57 -1.72 5.91 0.31
C ILE A 57 -3.07 6.32 -0.27
N GLY A 58 -4.14 5.57 0.04
CA GLY A 58 -5.50 5.89 -0.39
C GLY A 58 -5.97 7.26 0.09
N MET A 59 -5.67 7.63 1.33
CA MET A 59 -5.99 8.97 1.87
C MET A 59 -5.21 10.08 1.16
N ILE A 60 -3.92 9.86 0.86
CA ILE A 60 -3.10 10.87 0.17
C ILE A 60 -3.59 11.07 -1.26
N ILE A 61 -3.81 9.98 -2.01
CA ILE A 61 -4.29 10.05 -3.40
C ILE A 61 -5.73 10.59 -3.44
N GLY A 62 -6.62 10.09 -2.58
CA GLY A 62 -8.00 10.55 -2.49
C GLY A 62 -8.10 12.01 -2.08
N GLY A 63 -7.29 12.46 -1.12
CA GLY A 63 -7.21 13.86 -0.72
C GLY A 63 -6.69 14.76 -1.84
N ALA A 64 -5.63 14.34 -2.55
CA ALA A 64 -5.09 15.07 -3.68
C ALA A 64 -6.11 15.19 -4.84
N ALA A 65 -6.87 14.14 -5.11
CA ALA A 65 -7.92 14.15 -6.13
C ALA A 65 -9.06 15.13 -5.78
N LEU A 66 -9.46 15.21 -4.51
CA LEU A 66 -10.50 16.15 -4.06
C LEU A 66 -10.05 17.62 -4.08
N MET A 67 -8.75 17.89 -3.92
CA MET A 67 -8.20 19.26 -3.94
C MET A 67 -7.94 19.79 -5.36
N HIS A 68 -7.95 18.92 -6.37
CA HIS A 68 -7.65 19.27 -7.77
C HIS A 68 -8.80 18.95 -8.73
N GLY A 69 -9.92 18.43 -8.22
CA GLY A 69 -11.15 18.15 -8.95
C GLY A 69 -12.23 19.19 -8.71
#